data_AF-A0A9Q3UYW4-F1
#
_entry.id   AF-A0A9Q3UYW4-F1
#
_cell.length_a   1.000
_cell.length_b   1.000
_cell.length_c   1.000
_cell.angle_alpha   90.00
_cell.angle_beta   90.00
_cell.angle_gamma   90.00
#
_symmetry.space_group_name_H-M   'P 1'
#
loop_
_entity.id
_entity.type
_entity.pdbx_description
1 polymer ?
#
loop_
_entity_poly.entity_id
_entity_poly.type
_entity_poly.pdbx_seq_one_letter_code
_entity_poly.pdbx_strand_id
1 'polypeptide(L)'
;MSIITDYKVTFGIKKIHDSNLKFMRSISYSLDSIIVNFRNAIDCDNLLEAINRRLGISQQGEIIYPTQSLQIITISYTLTKIYHDMEAYDLNPNITPDYSLPTADFKEIVKAWRNFVVNDSGLLT
;
A
#
# COMPACT_ATOMS: atom_id res chain seq x y z
N MET A 1 -19.42 1.78 8.10
CA MET A 1 -18.83 0.62 7.40
C MET A 1 -17.32 0.74 7.51
N SER A 2 -16.59 -0.38 7.54
CA SER A 2 -15.13 -0.38 7.66
C SER A 2 -14.51 -0.36 6.27
N ILE A 3 -13.48 0.47 6.04
CA ILE A 3 -12.72 0.53 4.77
C ILE A 3 -12.26 -0.87 4.34
N ILE A 4 -11.88 -1.73 5.29
CA ILE A 4 -11.48 -3.12 4.99
C ILE A 4 -12.62 -3.91 4.32
N THR A 5 -13.86 -3.70 4.77
CA THR A 5 -15.04 -4.33 4.16
C THR A 5 -15.35 -3.76 2.78
N ASP A 6 -15.26 -2.43 2.64
CA ASP A 6 -15.60 -1.74 1.39
C ASP A 6 -14.64 -2.16 0.24
N TYR A 7 -13.37 -2.33 0.56
CA TYR A 7 -12.34 -2.81 -0.39
C TYR A 7 -12.19 -4.33 -0.42
N LYS A 8 -13.06 -5.07 0.29
CA LYS A 8 -13.02 -6.55 0.43
C LYS A 8 -11.63 -7.07 0.80
N VAL A 9 -10.92 -6.34 1.66
CA VAL A 9 -9.56 -6.65 2.07
C VAL A 9 -9.57 -7.88 2.98
N THR A 10 -8.76 -8.86 2.61
CA THR A 10 -8.48 -10.06 3.39
C THR A 10 -6.98 -10.31 3.46
N PHE A 11 -6.50 -10.83 4.58
CA PHE A 11 -5.09 -11.13 4.81
C PHE A 11 -4.88 -12.63 4.95
N GLY A 12 -3.69 -13.11 4.60
CA GLY A 12 -3.34 -14.50 4.77
C GLY A 12 -1.85 -14.77 4.68
N ILE A 13 -1.50 -16.00 5.03
CA ILE A 13 -0.15 -16.53 4.93
C ILE A 13 -0.21 -17.73 3.99
N LYS A 14 0.67 -17.74 2.99
CA LYS A 14 0.83 -18.86 2.08
C LYS A 14 2.22 -19.45 2.29
N LYS A 15 2.28 -20.72 2.66
CA LYS A 15 3.54 -21.46 2.68
C LYS A 15 3.93 -21.82 1.24
N ILE A 16 5.09 -21.35 0.80
CA ILE A 16 5.68 -21.69 -0.49
C ILE A 16 7.08 -22.24 -0.23
N HIS A 17 7.29 -23.51 -0.54
CA HIS A 17 8.46 -24.27 -0.10
C HIS A 17 8.66 -24.12 1.42
N ASP A 18 9.81 -23.59 1.85
CA ASP A 18 10.16 -23.38 3.26
C ASP A 18 9.92 -21.95 3.74
N SER A 19 9.23 -21.12 2.95
CA SER A 19 8.97 -19.71 3.27
C SER A 19 7.49 -19.43 3.50
N ASN A 20 7.18 -18.71 4.58
CA ASN A 20 5.85 -18.16 4.85
C ASN A 20 5.73 -16.79 4.18
N LEU A 21 4.89 -16.68 3.16
CA LEU A 21 4.64 -15.43 2.46
C LEU A 21 3.30 -14.83 2.90
N LYS A 22 3.37 -13.65 3.50
CA LYS A 22 2.20 -12.83 3.82
C LYS A 22 1.63 -12.21 2.55
N PHE A 23 0.32 -12.23 2.40
CA PHE A 23 -0.38 -11.62 1.27
C PHE A 23 -1.64 -10.90 1.71
N MET A 24 -2.09 -9.98 0.85
CA MET A 24 -3.40 -9.36 0.92
C MET A 24 -4.18 -9.70 -0.36
N ARG A 25 -5.50 -9.80 -0.25
CA ARG A 25 -6.42 -9.77 -1.38
C ARG A 25 -7.45 -8.68 -1.18
N SER A 26 -7.86 -8.02 -2.25
CA SER A 26 -8.84 -6.93 -2.24
C SER A 26 -9.65 -6.92 -3.53
N ILE A 27 -10.48 -5.90 -3.71
CA ILE A 27 -11.15 -5.62 -4.99
C ILE A 27 -10.19 -5.27 -6.14
N SER A 28 -8.93 -4.94 -5.85
CA SER A 28 -7.95 -4.49 -6.84
C SER A 28 -6.65 -5.27 -6.74
N TYR A 29 -6.28 -5.95 -7.84
CA TYR A 29 -4.98 -6.61 -7.94
C TYR A 29 -3.82 -5.64 -7.74
N SER A 30 -3.94 -4.40 -8.19
CA SER A 30 -2.87 -3.41 -8.03
C SER A 30 -2.64 -3.04 -6.57
N LEU A 31 -3.73 -2.97 -5.80
CA LEU A 31 -3.65 -2.75 -4.36
C LEU A 31 -3.04 -3.97 -3.63
N ASP A 32 -3.37 -5.18 -4.08
CA ASP A 32 -2.80 -6.42 -3.56
C ASP A 32 -1.29 -6.49 -3.82
N SER A 33 -0.88 -6.19 -5.05
CA SER A 33 0.50 -6.24 -5.48
C SER A 33 1.36 -5.18 -4.79
N ILE A 34 0.85 -3.96 -4.60
CA ILE A 34 1.67 -2.89 -4.05
C ILE A 34 1.88 -3.08 -2.54
N ILE A 35 0.86 -3.52 -1.79
CA ILE A 35 0.93 -3.55 -0.33
C ILE A 35 1.94 -4.58 0.18
N VAL A 36 2.14 -5.68 -0.55
CA VAL A 36 3.05 -6.77 -0.16
C VAL A 36 4.54 -6.38 -0.26
N ASN A 37 4.84 -5.19 -0.79
CA ASN A 37 6.18 -4.59 -0.70
C ASN A 37 6.54 -4.15 0.72
N PHE A 38 5.55 -3.89 1.59
CA PHE A 38 5.76 -3.37 2.94
C PHE A 38 5.76 -4.53 3.95
N ARG A 39 6.88 -5.27 4.04
CA ARG A 39 6.90 -6.62 4.64
C ARG A 39 7.14 -6.64 6.15
N ASN A 40 7.51 -5.51 6.74
CA ASN A 40 7.77 -5.39 8.17
C ASN A 40 7.16 -4.09 8.72
N ALA A 41 7.22 -3.93 10.04
CA ALA A 41 6.68 -2.77 10.74
C ALA A 41 7.30 -1.46 10.26
N ILE A 42 8.61 -1.44 10.02
CA ILE A 42 9.38 -0.25 9.62
C ILE A 42 8.93 0.22 8.24
N ASP A 43 8.82 -0.69 7.27
CA ASP A 43 8.35 -0.35 5.92
C ASP A 43 6.93 0.23 5.96
N CYS A 44 6.05 -0.38 6.75
CA CYS A 44 4.69 0.11 6.94
C CYS A 44 4.66 1.48 7.62
N ASP A 45 5.47 1.70 8.65
CA ASP A 45 5.56 2.96 9.38
C ASP A 45 6.09 4.08 8.48
N ASN A 46 7.09 3.80 7.65
CA ASN A 46 7.62 4.75 6.68
C ASN A 46 6.54 5.18 5.66
N LEU A 47 5.75 4.23 5.15
CA LEU A 47 4.65 4.54 4.25
C LEU A 47 3.55 5.35 4.97
N LEU A 48 3.17 4.95 6.18
CA LEU A 48 2.18 5.68 6.98
C LEU A 48 2.63 7.10 7.29
N GLU A 49 3.92 7.30 7.56
CA GLU A 49 4.48 8.63 7.77
C GLU A 49 4.35 9.49 6.51
N ALA A 50 4.69 8.95 5.33
CA ALA A 50 4.51 9.65 4.06
C ALA A 50 3.04 10.04 3.83
N ILE A 51 2.11 9.10 4.07
CA ILE A 51 0.67 9.35 3.96
C ILE A 51 0.22 10.44 4.95
N ASN A 52 0.64 10.37 6.22
CA ASN A 52 0.26 11.34 7.24
C ASN A 52 0.83 12.73 6.96
N ARG A 53 2.09 12.83 6.51
CA ARG A 53 2.70 14.09 6.07
C ARG A 53 1.86 14.74 4.96
N ARG A 54 1.36 13.94 4.00
CA ARG A 54 0.52 14.46 2.93
C ARG A 54 -0.88 14.84 3.39
N LEU A 55 -1.52 14.04 4.24
CA LEU A 55 -2.82 14.37 4.82
C LEU A 55 -2.79 15.62 5.72
N GLY A 56 -1.64 15.91 6.34
CA GLY A 56 -1.45 17.10 7.16
C GLY A 56 -1.25 18.41 6.37
N ILE A 57 -1.06 18.34 5.05
CA ILE A 57 -0.78 19.50 4.18
C ILE A 57 -1.82 19.54 3.05
N SER A 58 -2.77 20.48 3.12
CA SER A 58 -3.84 20.64 2.11
C SER A 58 -3.42 21.34 0.81
N GLN A 59 -2.15 21.72 0.67
CA GLN A 59 -1.62 22.39 -0.53
C GLN A 59 -1.33 21.42 -1.68
N GLN A 60 -1.23 21.93 -2.91
CA GLN A 60 -0.89 21.15 -4.11
C GLN A 60 0.46 20.42 -3.98
N GLY A 61 0.54 19.22 -4.56
CA GLY A 61 1.74 18.37 -4.57
C GLY A 61 1.43 16.87 -4.47
N GLU A 62 2.43 16.05 -4.71
CA GLU A 62 2.35 14.59 -4.52
C GLU A 62 3.68 14.12 -3.93
N ILE A 63 3.63 13.14 -3.03
CA ILE A 63 4.82 12.37 -2.67
C ILE A 63 4.90 11.21 -3.66
N ILE A 64 6.03 11.08 -4.34
CA ILE A 64 6.33 9.92 -5.17
C ILE A 64 7.07 8.91 -4.30
N TYR A 65 6.51 7.71 -4.17
CA TYR A 65 7.02 6.65 -3.32
C TYR A 65 7.31 5.40 -4.18
N PRO A 66 8.56 5.23 -4.66
CA PRO A 66 8.93 4.04 -5.39
C PRO A 66 9.01 2.83 -4.44
N THR A 67 8.65 1.66 -4.96
CA THR A 67 8.68 0.39 -4.21
C THR A 67 9.76 -0.54 -4.76
N GLN A 68 10.11 -1.57 -3.99
CA GLN A 68 11.12 -2.55 -4.41
C GLN A 68 10.70 -3.37 -5.63
N SER A 69 9.40 -3.53 -5.88
CA SER A 69 8.87 -4.22 -7.06
C SER A 69 8.83 -3.36 -8.33
N LEU A 70 9.53 -2.22 -8.37
CA LEU A 70 9.52 -1.27 -9.49
C LEU A 70 8.12 -0.72 -9.81
N GLN A 71 7.29 -0.61 -8.77
CA GLN A 71 5.99 0.05 -8.83
C GLN A 71 6.06 1.38 -8.09
N ILE A 72 5.18 2.32 -8.43
CA ILE A 72 5.15 3.66 -7.82
C ILE A 72 3.81 3.86 -7.13
N ILE A 73 3.85 4.49 -5.97
CA ILE A 73 2.69 5.11 -5.33
C ILE A 73 2.87 6.63 -5.41
N THR A 74 1.89 7.35 -5.94
CA THR A 74 1.82 8.81 -5.75
C THR A 74 0.75 9.15 -4.73
N ILE A 75 1.13 9.93 -3.73
CA ILE A 75 0.29 10.24 -2.57
C ILE A 75 -0.02 11.73 -2.60
N SER A 76 -1.26 12.08 -2.93
CA SER A 76 -1.79 13.44 -2.80
C SER A 76 -2.67 13.56 -1.55
N TYR A 77 -3.12 14.79 -1.24
CA TYR A 77 -4.02 15.02 -0.10
C TYR A 77 -5.34 14.24 -0.21
N THR A 78 -5.93 14.17 -1.41
CA THR A 78 -7.24 13.53 -1.63
C THR A 78 -7.13 12.11 -2.15
N LEU A 79 -6.17 11.85 -3.05
CA LEU A 79 -6.10 10.62 -3.82
C LEU A 79 -4.69 10.01 -3.75
N THR A 80 -4.65 8.70 -3.58
CA THR A 80 -3.45 7.90 -3.80
C THR A 80 -3.60 7.16 -5.12
N LYS A 81 -2.54 7.18 -5.93
CA LYS A 81 -2.47 6.52 -7.24
C LYS A 81 -1.38 5.45 -7.21
N ILE A 82 -1.63 4.32 -7.85
CA ILE A 82 -0.70 3.19 -7.97
C ILE A 82 -0.39 2.99 -9.44
N TYR A 83 0.91 2.83 -9.73
CA TYR A 83 1.44 2.56 -11.06
C TYR A 83 2.32 1.31 -10.99
N HIS A 84 2.07 0.32 -11.84
CA HIS A 84 2.84 -0.92 -11.88
C HIS A 84 4.14 -0.80 -12.65
N ASP A 85 4.23 0.18 -13.54
CA ASP A 85 5.35 0.36 -14.44
C ASP A 85 6.04 1.69 -14.12
N MET A 86 7.11 1.60 -13.32
CA MET A 86 7.96 2.74 -12.98
C MET A 86 8.63 3.36 -14.21
N GLU A 87 9.05 2.56 -15.18
CA GLU A 87 9.71 3.07 -16.39
C GLU A 87 8.73 3.88 -17.25
N ALA A 88 7.51 3.37 -17.43
CA ALA A 88 6.47 4.09 -18.15
C ALA A 88 6.09 5.40 -17.46
N TYR A 89 6.05 5.42 -16.12
CA TYR A 89 5.79 6.63 -15.35
C TYR A 89 6.93 7.66 -15.50
N ASP A 90 8.19 7.22 -15.43
CA ASP A 90 9.35 8.10 -15.57
C ASP A 90 9.44 8.73 -16.97
N LEU A 91 9.01 8.00 -18.01
CA LEU A 91 8.90 8.51 -19.38
C LEU A 91 7.73 9.48 -19.54
N ASN A 92 6.61 9.23 -18.87
CA ASN A 92 5.41 10.08 -18.92
C ASN A 92 4.61 10.01 -17.61
N PRO A 93 4.74 11.02 -16.72
CA PRO A 93 4.04 11.01 -15.43
C PRO A 93 2.52 11.27 -15.56
N ASN A 94 2.02 11.51 -16.77
CA ASN A 94 0.60 11.70 -17.05
C ASN A 94 -0.12 10.42 -17.50
N ILE A 95 0.53 9.26 -17.42
CA ILE A 95 -0.16 7.97 -17.69
C ILE A 95 -1.31 7.74 -16.72
N THR A 96 -2.28 6.92 -17.16
CA THR A 96 -3.39 6.53 -16.30
C THR A 96 -2.87 5.58 -15.21
N PRO A 97 -3.20 5.81 -13.93
CA PRO A 97 -2.81 4.89 -12.87
C PRO A 97 -3.53 3.56 -12.98
N ASP A 98 -2.85 2.47 -12.64
CA ASP A 98 -3.43 1.12 -12.57
C ASP A 98 -4.52 1.01 -11.51
N TYR A 99 -4.42 1.82 -10.45
CA TYR A 99 -5.47 1.94 -9.45
C TYR A 99 -5.41 3.29 -8.76
N SER A 100 -6.55 3.75 -8.26
CA SER A 100 -6.64 4.97 -7.47
C SER A 100 -7.70 4.83 -6.40
N LEU A 101 -7.41 5.38 -5.23
CA LEU A 101 -8.31 5.36 -4.08
C LEU A 101 -8.09 6.60 -3.20
N PRO A 102 -9.08 7.02 -2.40
CA PRO A 102 -8.89 8.11 -1.45
C PRO A 102 -7.69 7.86 -0.53
N THR A 103 -6.86 8.88 -0.30
CA THR A 103 -5.66 8.75 0.55
C THR A 103 -6.01 8.35 1.99
N ALA A 104 -7.17 8.80 2.49
CA ALA A 104 -7.68 8.40 3.79
C ALA A 104 -7.99 6.89 3.86
N ASP A 105 -8.55 6.32 2.79
CA ASP A 105 -8.86 4.89 2.72
C ASP A 105 -7.57 4.08 2.63
N PHE A 106 -6.63 4.51 1.78
CA PHE A 106 -5.33 3.87 1.65
C PHE A 106 -4.59 3.82 2.99
N LYS A 107 -4.64 4.89 3.78
CA LYS A 107 -4.09 4.92 5.14
C LYS A 107 -4.65 3.81 6.03
N GLU A 108 -5.97 3.62 6.04
CA GLU A 108 -6.61 2.59 6.88
C GLU A 108 -6.24 1.17 6.41
N ILE A 109 -6.09 0.96 5.10
CA ILE A 109 -5.61 -0.31 4.54
C ILE A 109 -4.16 -0.57 4.95
N VAL A 110 -3.27 0.42 4.86
CA VAL A 110 -1.86 0.29 5.27
C VAL A 110 -1.76 0.02 6.77
N LYS A 111 -2.60 0.65 7.61
CA LYS A 111 -2.65 0.36 9.06
C LYS A 111 -3.08 -1.09 9.33
N ALA A 112 -4.10 -1.58 8.64
CA ALA A 112 -4.57 -2.95 8.81
C ALA A 112 -3.50 -3.94 8.37
N TRP A 113 -2.84 -3.67 7.24
CA TRP A 113 -1.70 -4.45 6.77
C TRP A 113 -0.54 -4.46 7.77
N ARG A 114 -0.15 -3.30 8.30
CA ARG A 114 0.87 -3.18 9.35
C ARG A 114 0.56 -4.08 10.54
N ASN A 115 -0.68 -4.03 11.03
CA ASN A 115 -1.10 -4.84 12.18
C ASN A 115 -0.98 -6.34 11.88
N PHE A 116 -1.38 -6.76 10.68
CA PHE A 116 -1.22 -8.15 10.24
C PHE A 116 0.26 -8.56 10.14
N VAL A 117 1.11 -7.68 9.59
CA VAL A 117 2.55 -7.92 9.46
C VAL A 117 3.23 -8.06 10.82
N VAL A 118 2.88 -7.21 11.80
CA VAL A 118 3.48 -7.19 13.14
C VAL A 118 2.97 -8.31 14.03
N ASN A 119 1.66 -8.58 14.04
CA ASN A 119 1.07 -9.56 14.97
C ASN A 119 1.52 -11.00 14.73
N ASP A 120 2.07 -11.30 13.56
CA ASP A 120 2.60 -12.62 13.21
C ASP A 120 4.14 -12.62 13.18
N SER A 121 4.79 -11.63 13.83
CA SER A 121 6.25 -11.61 14.06
C SER A 121 6.64 -12.08 15.47
N GLY A 122 5.68 -12.50 16.30
CA GLY A 122 5.94 -13.14 17.58
C GLY A 122 4.66 -13.39 18.39
N LEU A 123 4.55 -14.62 18.90
CA LEU A 123 3.53 -15.15 19.83
C LEU A 123 2.16 -15.52 19.23
N LEU A 124 2.12 -16.72 18.66
CA LEU A 124 1.00 -17.62 18.97
C LEU A 124 1.43 -18.45 20.18
N THR A 125 0.70 -18.25 21.28
CA THR A 125 0.64 -19.08 22.49
C THR A 125 0.46 -20.56 22.19
#